data_AF-A0A932PCV9-F1
#
_entry.id   AF-A0A932PCV9-F1
#
_cell.length_a   1.000
_cell.length_b   1.000
_cell.length_c   1.000
_cell.angle_alpha   90.00
_cell.angle_beta   90.00
_cell.angle_gamma   90.00
#
_symmetry.space_group_name_H-M   'P 1'
#
loop_
_entity.id
_entity.type
_entity.pdbx_description
1 polymer ?
#
loop_
_entity_poly.entity_id
_entity_poly.type
_entity_poly.pdbx_seq_one_letter_code
_entity_poly.pdbx_strand_id
1 'polypeptide(L)'
;MRIIRRLPFYPHGTTVESPTGPVSVVPYQIIVWVGIRVRGTFSRFPAILDTGNSHNLSIGEKQLTDWTGAKDLRTVGEVVMNGRLLQAKRVELGLFRNVPSTRDPVGNPYDLSIPQGIIVFPDEAPRLPLLGIRALVRCGLKTVIDGKRMQVSISRGFWK
;
A
#
# COMPACT_ATOMS: atom_id res chain seq x y z
N MET A 1 -14.67 1.81 12.70
CA MET A 1 -14.99 1.40 11.31
C MET A 1 -13.95 0.39 10.82
N ARG A 2 -14.36 -0.76 10.27
CA ARG A 2 -13.43 -1.73 9.66
C ARG A 2 -13.15 -1.36 8.20
N ILE A 3 -11.87 -1.34 7.82
CA ILE A 3 -11.40 -1.07 6.47
C ILE A 3 -11.02 -2.40 5.83
N ILE A 4 -10.08 -3.13 6.43
CA ILE A 4 -9.72 -4.51 6.06
C ILE A 4 -10.34 -5.49 7.06
N ARG A 5 -10.97 -6.56 6.58
CA ARG A 5 -11.62 -7.58 7.43
C ARG A 5 -11.17 -8.98 7.01
N ARG A 6 -10.50 -9.69 7.92
CA ARG A 6 -10.09 -11.09 7.72
C ARG A 6 -9.35 -11.31 6.38
N LEU A 7 -8.47 -10.40 6.01
CA LEU A 7 -7.68 -10.51 4.78
C LEU A 7 -6.68 -11.66 4.93
N PRO A 8 -6.70 -12.68 4.06
CA PRO A 8 -5.81 -13.82 4.19
C PRO A 8 -4.39 -13.52 3.70
N PHE A 9 -3.41 -14.12 4.36
CA PHE A 9 -2.05 -14.30 3.86
C PHE A 9 -1.65 -15.77 3.98
N TYR A 10 -0.60 -16.19 3.28
CA TYR A 10 -0.33 -17.62 3.05
C TYR A 10 1.11 -18.00 3.40
N PRO A 11 1.35 -19.23 3.91
CA PRO A 11 2.69 -19.70 4.25
C PRO A 11 3.48 -20.24 3.03
N HIS A 12 2.90 -20.16 1.84
CA HIS A 12 3.48 -20.60 0.57
C HIS A 12 3.48 -19.44 -0.45
N GLY A 13 4.32 -19.57 -1.48
CA GLY A 13 4.34 -18.63 -2.59
C GLY A 13 3.01 -18.64 -3.35
N THR A 14 2.60 -17.48 -3.85
CA THR A 14 1.35 -17.28 -4.58
C THR A 14 1.52 -16.17 -5.62
N THR A 15 0.44 -15.75 -6.25
CA THR A 15 0.42 -14.62 -7.19
C THR A 15 -0.66 -13.61 -6.79
N VAL A 16 -0.54 -12.40 -7.33
CA VAL A 16 -1.62 -11.40 -7.30
C VAL A 16 -1.66 -10.66 -8.63
N GLU A 17 -2.86 -10.38 -9.12
CA GLU A 17 -3.03 -9.55 -10.31
C GLU A 17 -2.62 -8.10 -10.04
N SER A 18 -1.84 -7.53 -10.96
CA SER A 18 -1.48 -6.12 -11.00
C SER A 18 -1.91 -5.49 -12.33
N PRO A 19 -1.89 -4.16 -12.47
CA PRO A 19 -2.26 -3.50 -13.73
C PRO A 19 -1.46 -3.94 -14.96
N THR A 20 -0.24 -4.46 -14.77
CA THR A 20 0.64 -4.93 -15.85
C THR A 20 0.76 -6.46 -15.89
N GLY A 21 -0.11 -7.19 -15.17
CA GLY A 21 -0.14 -8.66 -15.13
C GLY A 21 0.17 -9.26 -13.75
N PRO A 22 0.20 -10.59 -13.63
CA PRO A 22 0.39 -11.27 -12.36
C PRO A 22 1.80 -11.07 -11.80
N VAL A 23 1.89 -10.80 -10.51
CA VAL A 23 3.16 -10.65 -9.77
C VAL A 23 3.28 -11.77 -8.75
N SER A 24 4.47 -12.37 -8.65
CA SER A 24 4.77 -13.40 -7.64
C SER A 24 4.83 -12.78 -6.25
N VAL A 25 4.21 -13.45 -5.29
CA VAL A 25 4.15 -13.07 -3.88
C VAL A 25 4.83 -14.18 -3.08
N VAL A 26 5.87 -13.83 -2.34
CA VAL A 26 6.60 -14.79 -1.52
C VAL A 26 5.81 -15.13 -0.24
N PRO A 27 6.11 -16.26 0.44
CA PRO A 27 5.44 -16.65 1.67
C PRO A 27 5.32 -15.51 2.70
N TYR A 28 4.21 -15.50 3.42
CA TYR A 28 3.88 -14.59 4.53
C TYR A 28 3.71 -13.11 4.17
N GLN A 29 3.87 -12.72 2.91
CA GLN A 29 3.53 -11.36 2.50
C GLN A 29 2.02 -11.10 2.56
N ILE A 30 1.66 -10.06 3.29
CA ILE A 30 0.28 -9.58 3.40
C ILE A 30 0.02 -8.62 2.26
N ILE A 31 -0.87 -8.99 1.34
CA ILE A 31 -1.22 -8.17 0.18
C ILE A 31 -2.48 -7.38 0.45
N VAL A 32 -2.36 -6.05 0.47
CA VAL A 32 -3.47 -5.10 0.53
C VAL A 32 -3.67 -4.45 -0.83
N TRP A 33 -4.88 -3.92 -1.07
CA TRP A 33 -5.14 -3.10 -2.25
C TRP A 33 -5.14 -1.63 -1.87
N VAL A 34 -4.36 -0.86 -2.59
CA VAL A 34 -4.29 0.60 -2.44
C VAL A 34 -4.65 1.24 -3.77
N GLY A 35 -4.79 2.56 -3.79
CA GLY A 35 -4.84 3.29 -5.05
C GLY A 35 -4.40 4.72 -4.90
N ILE A 36 -3.92 5.28 -5.99
CA ILE A 36 -3.56 6.69 -6.09
C ILE A 36 -4.62 7.40 -6.93
N ARG A 37 -5.13 8.52 -6.46
CA ARG A 37 -6.10 9.31 -7.24
C ARG A 37 -5.37 10.09 -8.32
N VAL A 38 -5.76 9.88 -9.57
CA VAL A 38 -5.30 10.62 -10.75
C VAL A 38 -6.53 11.09 -11.51
N ARG A 39 -6.62 12.40 -11.79
CA ARG A 39 -7.76 13.02 -12.51
C ARG A 39 -9.13 12.65 -11.92
N GLY A 40 -9.23 12.61 -10.58
CA GLY A 40 -10.48 12.33 -9.86
C GLY A 40 -10.73 10.84 -9.57
N THR A 41 -10.06 9.92 -10.25
CA THR A 41 -10.30 8.47 -10.14
C THR A 41 -9.14 7.76 -9.45
N PHE A 42 -9.43 6.75 -8.62
CA PHE A 42 -8.39 5.91 -8.03
C PHE A 42 -7.93 4.84 -9.01
N SER A 43 -6.65 4.89 -9.37
CA SER A 43 -5.96 3.79 -10.03
C SER A 43 -5.54 2.78 -8.96
N ARG A 44 -6.18 1.61 -8.96
CA ARG A 44 -6.08 0.59 -7.90
C ARG A 44 -5.01 -0.45 -8.24
N PHE A 45 -4.18 -0.80 -7.26
CA PHE A 45 -3.10 -1.78 -7.41
C PHE A 45 -2.77 -2.51 -6.10
N PRO A 46 -2.19 -3.73 -6.16
CA PRO A 46 -1.77 -4.45 -4.97
C PRO A 46 -0.48 -3.84 -4.38
N ALA A 47 -0.36 -3.90 -3.06
CA ALA A 47 0.82 -3.51 -2.31
C ALA A 47 1.06 -4.50 -1.16
N ILE A 48 2.31 -4.68 -0.76
CA ILE A 48 2.66 -5.41 0.45
C ILE A 48 2.44 -4.49 1.64
N LEU A 49 1.69 -4.95 2.65
CA LEU A 49 1.69 -4.32 3.96
C LEU A 49 2.99 -4.69 4.67
N ASP A 50 3.88 -3.72 4.83
CA ASP A 50 5.20 -3.90 5.42
C ASP A 50 5.33 -3.03 6.67
N THR A 51 5.19 -3.66 7.85
CA THR A 51 5.35 -2.95 9.13
C THR A 51 6.79 -2.55 9.43
N GLY A 52 7.79 -3.08 8.69
CA GLY A 52 9.19 -2.66 8.75
C GLY A 52 9.50 -1.44 7.89
N ASN A 53 8.66 -1.12 6.89
CA ASN A 53 8.82 0.10 6.10
C ASN A 53 8.35 1.32 6.89
N SER A 54 9.27 2.22 7.25
CA SER A 54 9.00 3.43 8.04
C SER A 54 8.37 4.59 7.24
N HIS A 55 8.04 4.41 5.97
CA HIS A 55 7.41 5.41 5.10
C HIS A 55 5.91 5.15 4.88
N ASN A 56 5.22 6.04 4.16
CA ASN A 56 3.78 5.88 3.91
C ASN A 56 3.54 4.80 2.85
N LEU A 57 4.08 5.01 1.66
CA LEU A 57 4.10 4.06 0.55
C LEU A 57 5.44 4.23 -0.16
N SER A 58 6.00 3.13 -0.64
CA SER A 58 7.17 3.15 -1.53
C SER A 58 6.85 2.42 -2.83
N ILE A 59 7.14 3.02 -3.97
CA ILE A 59 6.83 2.51 -5.32
C ILE A 59 7.93 2.90 -6.31
N GLY A 60 8.21 2.07 -7.32
CA GLY A 60 9.11 2.45 -8.42
C GLY A 60 8.47 3.48 -9.35
N GLU A 61 9.27 4.36 -9.96
CA GLU A 61 8.79 5.43 -10.85
C GLU A 61 8.05 4.89 -12.06
N LYS A 62 8.60 3.84 -12.69
CA LYS A 62 7.95 3.16 -13.81
C LYS A 62 6.63 2.49 -13.39
N GLN A 63 6.61 1.78 -12.25
CA GLN A 63 5.38 1.19 -11.71
C GLN A 63 4.32 2.26 -11.43
N LEU A 64 4.70 3.36 -10.79
CA LEU A 64 3.79 4.48 -10.52
C LEU A 64 3.17 4.99 -11.83
N THR A 65 4.00 5.22 -12.84
CA THR A 65 3.57 5.71 -14.14
C THR A 65 2.66 4.71 -14.84
N ASP A 66 3.09 3.46 -14.97
CA ASP A 66 2.36 2.42 -15.71
C ASP A 66 1.04 2.04 -15.02
N TRP A 67 1.03 1.97 -13.68
CA TRP A 67 -0.12 1.47 -12.92
C TRP A 67 -1.15 2.55 -12.62
N THR A 68 -0.74 3.81 -12.63
CA THR A 68 -1.62 4.91 -12.21
C THR A 68 -1.80 6.01 -13.24
N GLY A 69 -0.87 6.14 -14.20
CA GLY A 69 -0.77 7.28 -15.10
C GLY A 69 -0.25 8.55 -14.45
N ALA A 70 0.10 8.52 -13.15
CA ALA A 70 0.68 9.66 -12.46
C ALA A 70 2.08 9.97 -12.98
N LYS A 71 2.30 11.24 -13.36
CA LYS A 71 3.58 11.81 -13.79
C LYS A 71 3.76 13.17 -13.13
N ASP A 72 4.99 13.67 -13.08
CA ASP A 72 5.33 15.03 -12.67
C ASP A 72 4.75 15.43 -11.30
N LEU A 73 4.70 14.48 -10.37
CA LEU A 73 4.17 14.73 -9.03
C LEU A 73 5.02 15.76 -8.29
N ARG A 74 4.35 16.68 -7.62
CA ARG A 74 4.98 17.68 -6.75
C ARG A 74 5.82 17.00 -5.67
N THR A 75 7.10 17.37 -5.58
CA THR A 75 7.95 17.03 -4.43
C THR A 75 7.46 17.76 -3.17
N VAL A 76 7.39 17.03 -2.05
CA VAL A 76 7.02 17.56 -0.73
C VAL A 76 8.09 17.35 0.34
N GLY A 77 9.19 16.70 -0.01
CA GLY A 77 10.34 16.55 0.86
C GLY A 77 11.37 15.58 0.28
N GLU A 78 12.44 15.40 1.02
CA GLU A 78 13.52 14.47 0.69
C GLU A 78 13.71 13.49 1.85
N VAL A 79 14.15 12.29 1.52
CA VAL A 79 14.34 11.20 2.47
C VAL A 79 15.62 10.46 2.13
N VAL A 80 16.47 10.23 3.12
CA VAL A 80 17.62 9.33 2.99
C VAL A 80 17.16 7.91 3.34
N MET A 81 17.32 6.98 2.41
CA MET A 81 16.98 5.57 2.60
C MET A 81 18.07 4.70 1.99
N ASN A 82 18.63 3.77 2.77
CA ASN A 82 19.77 2.94 2.37
C ASN A 82 20.94 3.76 1.78
N GLY A 83 21.24 4.92 2.37
CA GLY A 83 22.29 5.83 1.92
C GLY A 83 21.99 6.62 0.65
N ARG A 84 20.79 6.47 0.07
CA ARG A 84 20.35 7.20 -1.13
C ARG A 84 19.38 8.31 -0.76
N LEU A 85 19.59 9.50 -1.32
CA LEU A 85 18.63 10.60 -1.24
C LEU A 85 17.50 10.36 -2.24
N LEU A 86 16.27 10.29 -1.75
CA LEU A 86 15.06 10.02 -2.53
C LEU A 86 14.05 11.14 -2.34
N GLN A 87 13.22 11.33 -3.35
CA GLN A 87 12.20 12.37 -3.38
C GLN A 87 10.88 11.83 -2.85
N ALA A 88 10.29 12.54 -1.89
CA ALA A 88 8.93 12.30 -1.43
C ALA A 88 7.94 13.07 -2.31
N LYS A 89 6.98 12.37 -2.91
CA LYS A 89 6.01 12.90 -3.88
C LYS A 89 4.62 12.98 -3.28
N ARG A 90 3.92 14.10 -3.50
CA ARG A 90 2.54 14.29 -3.04
C ARG A 90 1.59 13.45 -3.87
N VAL A 91 0.70 12.71 -3.19
CA VAL A 91 -0.40 11.96 -3.80
C VAL A 91 -1.61 11.94 -2.87
N GLU A 92 -2.78 11.66 -3.43
CA GLU A 92 -3.92 11.18 -2.67
C GLU A 92 -3.93 9.65 -2.70
N LEU A 93 -3.75 9.04 -1.53
CA LEU A 93 -3.63 7.60 -1.37
C LEU A 93 -4.88 7.05 -0.68
N GLY A 94 -5.44 5.96 -1.22
CA GLY A 94 -6.57 5.25 -0.65
C GLY A 94 -6.21 3.81 -0.29
N LEU A 95 -6.79 3.28 0.78
CA LEU A 95 -6.74 1.86 1.16
C LEU A 95 -8.10 1.21 0.89
N PHE A 96 -8.14 0.25 -0.03
CA PHE A 96 -9.38 -0.45 -0.39
C PHE A 96 -9.77 -1.45 0.68
N ARG A 97 -11.08 -1.62 0.85
CA ARG A 97 -11.61 -2.73 1.65
C ARG A 97 -11.45 -4.03 0.88
N ASN A 98 -11.44 -5.15 1.59
CA ASN A 98 -11.48 -6.48 0.98
C ASN A 98 -12.84 -7.15 1.18
N VAL A 99 -13.20 -8.05 0.25
CA VAL A 99 -14.22 -9.07 0.52
C VAL A 99 -13.68 -9.96 1.66
N PRO A 100 -14.43 -10.18 2.75
CA PRO A 100 -13.90 -10.89 3.91
C PRO A 100 -13.40 -12.29 3.55
N SER A 101 -12.23 -12.65 4.07
CA SER A 101 -11.57 -13.93 3.78
C SER A 101 -11.04 -14.10 2.34
N THR A 102 -11.10 -13.05 1.50
CA THR A 102 -10.43 -13.02 0.20
C THR A 102 -9.49 -11.81 0.11
N ARG A 103 -8.63 -11.81 -0.91
CA ARG A 103 -7.79 -10.67 -1.25
C ARG A 103 -8.49 -9.66 -2.16
N ASP A 104 -9.73 -9.91 -2.55
CA ASP A 104 -10.39 -9.11 -3.57
C ASP A 104 -10.81 -7.75 -3.01
N PRO A 105 -10.46 -6.66 -3.69
CA PRO A 105 -10.84 -5.32 -3.27
C PRO A 105 -12.32 -5.04 -3.57
N VAL A 106 -13.00 -4.32 -2.68
CA VAL A 106 -14.42 -3.97 -2.83
C VAL A 106 -14.70 -2.52 -2.45
N GLY A 107 -15.60 -1.89 -3.23
CA GLY A 107 -16.11 -0.55 -2.98
C GLY A 107 -15.06 0.56 -3.11
N ASN A 108 -15.38 1.70 -2.50
CA ASN A 108 -14.50 2.87 -2.48
C ASN A 108 -13.40 2.72 -1.41
N PRO A 109 -12.20 3.27 -1.65
CA PRO A 109 -11.13 3.22 -0.67
C PRO A 109 -11.39 4.16 0.51
N TYR A 110 -10.72 3.86 1.62
CA TYR A 110 -10.55 4.78 2.72
C TYR A 110 -9.36 5.71 2.44
N ASP A 111 -9.60 7.01 2.40
CA ASP A 111 -8.55 8.00 2.15
C ASP A 111 -7.53 8.04 3.31
N LEU A 112 -6.26 7.92 2.96
CA LEU A 112 -5.13 8.02 3.87
C LEU A 112 -4.57 9.45 3.84
N SER A 113 -4.68 10.16 4.96
CA SER A 113 -4.10 11.50 5.10
C SER A 113 -2.59 11.41 5.33
N ILE A 114 -1.83 11.52 4.24
CA ILE A 114 -0.37 11.36 4.21
C ILE A 114 0.34 12.61 3.66
N PRO A 115 0.35 13.75 4.41
CA PRO A 115 0.93 15.01 3.91
C PRO A 115 2.43 14.92 3.56
N GLN A 116 3.15 13.93 4.12
CA GLN A 116 4.55 13.65 3.79
C GLN A 116 4.74 12.96 2.43
N GLY A 117 3.66 12.60 1.75
CA GLY A 117 3.72 11.95 0.44
C GLY A 117 4.20 10.49 0.49
N ILE A 118 4.62 10.00 -0.67
CA ILE A 118 5.11 8.65 -0.92
C ILE A 118 6.56 8.71 -1.41
N ILE A 119 7.33 7.64 -1.22
CA ILE A 119 8.68 7.53 -1.78
C ILE A 119 8.57 6.95 -3.19
N VAL A 120 9.16 7.64 -4.15
CA VAL A 120 9.30 7.14 -5.52
C VAL A 120 10.77 6.77 -5.75
N PHE A 121 11.02 5.51 -6.08
CA PHE A 121 12.35 5.04 -6.45
C PHE A 121 12.58 5.23 -7.94
N PRO A 122 13.72 5.78 -8.38
CA PRO A 122 14.01 5.96 -9.81
C PRO A 122 14.21 4.63 -10.54
N ASP A 123 14.72 3.61 -9.85
CA ASP A 123 14.97 2.29 -10.43
C ASP A 123 13.70 1.44 -10.45
N GLU A 124 13.61 0.51 -11.42
CA GLU A 124 12.60 -0.56 -11.39
C GLU A 124 12.83 -1.43 -10.15
N ALA A 125 11.83 -1.47 -9.26
CA ALA A 125 11.77 -2.49 -8.23
C ALA A 125 10.91 -3.65 -8.76
N PRO A 126 11.44 -4.89 -8.89
CA PRO A 126 10.66 -6.06 -9.32
C PRO A 126 9.65 -6.53 -8.25
N ARG A 127 9.41 -5.70 -7.23
CA ARG A 127 8.60 -6.01 -6.05
C ARG A 127 7.36 -5.15 -6.07
N LEU A 128 6.28 -5.66 -5.49
CA LEU A 128 5.08 -4.87 -5.26
C LEU A 128 5.41 -3.62 -4.42
N PRO A 129 4.66 -2.51 -4.59
CA PRO A 129 4.75 -1.35 -3.72
C PRO A 129 4.61 -1.74 -2.24
N LEU A 130 5.25 -0.98 -1.34
CA LEU A 130 5.25 -1.26 0.09
C LEU A 130 4.42 -0.21 0.84
N LEU A 131 3.27 -0.59 1.39
CA LEU A 131 2.51 0.24 2.32
C LEU A 131 3.14 0.11 3.71
N GLY A 132 3.75 1.20 4.18
CA GLY A 132 4.53 1.20 5.42
C GLY A 132 3.73 1.57 6.67
N ILE A 133 4.36 1.36 7.83
CA ILE A 133 3.74 1.59 9.15
C ILE A 133 3.36 3.05 9.37
N ARG A 134 4.07 4.00 8.76
CA ARG A 134 3.79 5.44 8.91
C ARG A 134 2.40 5.79 8.41
N ALA A 135 1.95 5.21 7.30
CA ALA A 135 0.61 5.45 6.76
C ALA A 135 -0.47 5.00 7.75
N LEU A 136 -0.27 3.84 8.38
CA LEU A 136 -1.20 3.30 9.38
C LEU A 136 -1.27 4.18 10.63
N VAL A 137 -0.10 4.53 11.19
CA VAL A 137 -0.01 5.32 12.43
C VAL A 137 -0.58 6.72 12.23
N ARG A 138 -0.19 7.41 11.14
CA ARG A 138 -0.68 8.77 10.85
C ARG A 138 -2.18 8.83 10.64
N CYS A 139 -2.76 7.76 10.12
CA CYS A 139 -4.21 7.66 9.90
C CYS A 139 -4.98 7.08 11.10
N GLY A 140 -4.32 6.85 12.25
CA GLY A 140 -4.95 6.30 13.46
C GLY A 140 -5.54 4.91 13.26
N LEU A 141 -4.90 4.09 12.42
CA LEU A 141 -5.38 2.76 12.07
C LEU A 141 -4.85 1.72 13.05
N LYS A 142 -5.75 0.91 13.58
CA LYS A 142 -5.44 -0.31 14.32
C LYS A 142 -5.29 -1.45 13.33
N THR A 143 -4.13 -2.08 13.35
CA THR A 143 -3.81 -3.29 12.56
C THR A 143 -3.67 -4.47 13.51
N VAL A 144 -4.33 -5.58 13.18
CA VAL A 144 -4.21 -6.86 13.89
C VAL A 144 -3.78 -7.92 12.88
N ILE A 145 -2.64 -8.55 13.14
CA ILE A 145 -2.12 -9.69 12.38
C ILE A 145 -2.30 -10.92 13.27
N ASP A 146 -3.21 -11.81 12.87
CA ASP A 146 -3.48 -13.07 13.56
C ASP A 146 -2.72 -14.19 12.83
N GLY A 147 -1.55 -14.56 13.35
CA GLY A 147 -0.72 -15.63 12.79
C GLY A 147 -1.32 -17.02 12.93
N LYS A 148 -2.19 -17.25 13.92
CA LYS A 148 -2.87 -18.54 14.09
C LYS A 148 -3.93 -18.75 13.01
N ARG A 149 -4.67 -17.68 12.67
CA ARG A 149 -5.68 -17.70 11.61
C ARG A 149 -5.16 -17.28 10.24
N MET A 150 -3.90 -16.85 10.16
CA MET A 150 -3.27 -16.32 8.94
C MET A 150 -4.10 -15.19 8.30
N GLN A 151 -4.58 -14.27 9.14
CA GLN A 151 -5.48 -13.18 8.74
C GLN A 151 -5.04 -11.83 9.27
N VAL A 152 -5.35 -10.78 8.50
CA VAL A 152 -5.14 -9.38 8.89
C VAL A 152 -6.47 -8.64 8.93
N SER A 153 -6.61 -7.73 9.90
CA SER A 153 -7.70 -6.76 9.95
C SER A 153 -7.16 -5.37 10.24
N ILE A 154 -7.70 -4.37 9.53
CA ILE A 154 -7.36 -2.96 9.70
C ILE A 154 -8.65 -2.20 9.95
N SER A 155 -8.65 -1.37 11.00
CA SER A 155 -9.80 -0.58 11.38
C SER A 155 -9.37 0.78 11.89
N ARG A 156 -10.24 1.78 11.82
CA ARG A 156 -10.02 3.02 12.59
C ARG A 156 -10.14 2.67 14.07
N GLY A 157 -9.07 2.94 14.82
CA GLY A 157 -9.12 2.84 16.26
C GLY A 157 -10.01 3.94 16.82
N PHE A 158 -10.95 3.57 17.69
CA PHE A 158 -11.30 4.44 18.80
C PHE A 158 -10.40 3.97 19.94
N TRP A 159 -9.41 4.76 20.32
CA TRP A 159 -8.93 4.69 21.69
C TRP A 159 -10.04 5.32 22.53
N LYS A 160 -10.70 4.51 23.36
CA LYS A 160 -11.39 5.00 24.56
C LYS A 160 -10.46 4.67 25.72
#